data_AF-A0A6J4T547-F1
#
_entry.id   AF-A0A6J4T547-F1
#
_cell.length_a   1.000
_cell.length_b   1.000
_cell.length_c   1.000
_cell.angle_alpha   90.00
_cell.angle_beta   90.00
_cell.angle_gamma   90.00
#
_symmetry.space_group_name_H-M   'P 1'
#
loop_
_entity.id
_entity.type
_entity.pdbx_description
1 polymer ?
#
loop_
_entity_poly.entity_id
_entity_poly.type
_entity_poly.pdbx_seq_one_letter_code
_entity_poly.pdbx_strand_id
1 'polypeptide(L)'
;MSLHRNGAGAEGVPGEPVGRMSGSAEERRATRATVVAMGTLACPECDAPVSPGGRALSPSEAMSCPVCAHAGAVRDFLSLATPSRPARVRVVVSAPGLVIRSAG
;
A
#
# COMPACT_ATOMS: atom_id res chain seq x y z
N MET A 1 25.29 62.72 -35.41
CA MET A 1 24.33 62.83 -36.53
C MET A 1 23.52 61.56 -36.59
N SER A 2 22.21 61.68 -36.38
CA SER A 2 21.24 60.58 -36.29
C SER A 2 20.75 60.13 -37.66
N LEU A 3 20.40 58.85 -37.81
CA LEU A 3 19.30 58.41 -38.66
C LEU A 3 18.48 57.36 -37.92
N HIS A 4 17.25 57.74 -37.57
CA HIS A 4 16.18 56.85 -37.11
C HIS A 4 15.65 56.01 -38.27
N ARG A 5 15.24 54.78 -37.97
CA ARG A 5 14.17 54.09 -38.71
C ARG A 5 13.41 53.20 -37.74
N ASN A 6 12.18 53.60 -37.42
CA ASN A 6 11.22 52.78 -36.68
C ASN A 6 10.41 51.96 -37.70
N GLY A 7 10.35 50.65 -37.51
CA GLY A 7 9.43 49.77 -38.21
C GLY A 7 8.74 48.90 -37.18
N ALA A 8 7.46 49.16 -36.95
CA ALA A 8 6.58 48.35 -36.11
C ALA A 8 6.35 46.99 -36.78
N GLY A 9 6.58 45.91 -36.03
CA GLY A 9 6.15 44.56 -36.37
C GLY A 9 5.63 43.92 -35.08
N ALA A 10 4.37 43.49 -35.11
CA ALA A 10 3.63 42.97 -33.96
C ALA A 10 4.36 41.80 -33.28
N GLU A 11 4.82 42.02 -32.05
CA GLU A 11 5.30 40.92 -31.20
C GLU A 11 4.09 40.39 -30.44
N GLY A 12 3.67 39.18 -30.80
CA GLY A 12 2.58 38.47 -30.18
C GLY A 12 2.79 38.41 -28.67
N VAL A 13 1.71 38.64 -27.92
CA VAL A 13 1.66 38.45 -26.48
C VAL A 13 2.28 37.08 -26.15
N PRO A 14 3.36 37.02 -25.34
CA PRO A 14 3.80 35.74 -24.82
C PRO A 14 2.62 35.19 -24.01
N GLY A 15 2.02 34.11 -24.49
CA GLY A 15 1.01 33.40 -23.73
C GLY A 15 1.61 33.10 -22.36
N GLU A 16 1.00 33.65 -21.31
CA GLU A 16 1.37 33.34 -19.93
C GLU A 16 1.44 31.82 -19.81
N PRO A 17 2.58 31.25 -19.36
CA PRO A 17 2.63 29.83 -19.10
C PRO A 17 1.60 29.56 -18.01
N VAL A 18 0.54 28.85 -18.37
CA VAL A 18 -0.46 28.33 -17.43
C VAL A 18 0.33 27.65 -16.31
N GLY A 19 0.32 28.25 -15.13
CA GLY A 19 1.06 27.78 -13.97
C GLY A 19 0.80 26.29 -13.80
N ARG A 20 1.84 25.47 -13.89
CA ARG A 20 1.72 24.02 -13.69
C ARG A 20 1.02 23.83 -12.34
N MET A 21 -0.21 23.32 -12.41
CA MET A 21 -0.95 22.80 -11.26
C MET A 21 0.02 22.02 -10.37
N SER A 22 -0.05 22.28 -9.08
CA SER A 22 0.65 21.56 -8.02
C SER A 22 0.79 20.08 -8.38
N GLY A 23 1.96 19.70 -8.89
CA GLY A 23 2.23 18.31 -9.22
C GLY A 23 2.20 17.48 -7.95
N SER A 24 1.79 16.22 -8.06
CA SER A 24 1.97 15.26 -6.97
C SER A 24 3.46 15.18 -6.62
N ALA A 25 3.83 15.63 -5.41
CA ALA A 25 5.18 15.46 -4.90
C ALA A 25 5.34 14.00 -4.43
N GLU A 26 6.27 13.27 -5.02
CA GLU A 26 6.70 11.96 -4.53
C GLU A 26 7.91 12.16 -3.59
N GLU A 27 7.75 11.90 -2.29
CA GLU A 27 8.89 11.86 -1.36
C GLU A 27 9.60 10.50 -1.50
N ARG A 28 10.74 10.48 -2.21
CA ARG A 28 11.61 9.28 -2.26
C ARG A 28 12.65 9.33 -1.17
N ARG A 29 12.34 8.79 -0.01
CA ARG A 29 13.34 8.54 1.04
C ARG A 29 14.09 7.24 0.73
N ALA A 30 15.37 7.34 0.41
CA ALA A 30 16.25 6.19 0.23
C ALA A 30 16.61 5.56 1.60
N THR A 31 15.62 5.03 2.31
CA THR A 31 15.86 4.16 3.46
C THR A 31 16.30 2.81 2.95
N ARG A 32 17.54 2.41 3.28
CA ARG A 32 17.95 1.00 3.17
C ARG A 32 17.01 0.21 4.08
N ALA A 33 16.12 -0.58 3.49
CA ALA A 33 15.20 -1.45 4.21
C ALA A 33 15.77 -2.87 4.21
N THR A 34 15.73 -3.53 5.36
CA THR A 34 16.03 -4.96 5.50
C THR A 34 14.77 -5.70 5.93
N VAL A 35 14.55 -6.87 5.36
CA VAL A 35 13.41 -7.73 5.73
C VAL A 35 13.75 -8.42 7.05
N VAL A 36 12.94 -8.19 8.09
CA VAL A 36 13.12 -8.82 9.42
C VAL A 36 12.27 -10.09 9.54
N ALA A 37 11.10 -10.13 8.90
CA ALA A 37 10.21 -11.28 8.86
C ALA A 37 9.24 -11.20 7.66
N MET A 38 8.64 -12.32 7.28
CA MET A 38 7.53 -12.42 6.33
C MET A 38 6.32 -13.07 7.01
N GLY A 39 5.11 -12.59 6.70
CA GLY A 39 3.86 -13.10 7.26
C GLY A 39 2.75 -13.19 6.21
N THR A 40 1.56 -13.57 6.64
CA THR A 40 0.37 -13.62 5.78
C THR A 40 -0.38 -12.30 5.80
N LEU A 41 -1.13 -12.03 4.73
CA LEU A 41 -2.10 -10.93 4.66
C LEU A 41 -3.47 -11.43 5.15
N ALA A 42 -4.32 -10.54 5.64
CA ALA A 42 -5.69 -10.89 6.02
C ALA A 42 -6.63 -10.70 4.83
N CYS A 43 -7.49 -11.68 4.56
CA CYS A 43 -8.57 -11.50 3.61
C CYS A 43 -9.64 -10.53 4.16
N PRO A 44 -10.04 -9.49 3.42
CA PRO A 44 -11.00 -8.49 3.93
C PRO A 44 -12.42 -9.05 4.16
N GLU A 45 -12.78 -10.17 3.51
CA GLU A 45 -14.12 -10.77 3.62
C GLU A 45 -14.24 -11.78 4.76
N CYS A 46 -13.17 -12.54 5.05
CA CYS A 46 -13.25 -13.69 5.96
C CYS A 46 -12.13 -13.76 7.01
N ASP A 47 -11.22 -12.78 7.05
CA ASP A 47 -10.05 -12.72 7.93
C ASP A 47 -9.08 -13.91 7.80
N ALA A 48 -9.24 -14.77 6.78
CA ALA A 48 -8.34 -15.89 6.57
C ALA A 48 -6.92 -15.42 6.20
N PRO A 49 -5.87 -16.12 6.69
CA PRO A 49 -4.50 -15.82 6.32
C PRO A 49 -4.23 -16.18 4.85
N VAL A 50 -3.77 -15.21 4.07
CA VAL A 50 -3.39 -15.37 2.65
C VAL A 50 -1.87 -15.21 2.51
N SER A 51 -1.20 -16.23 1.98
CA SER A 51 0.24 -16.18 1.76
C SER A 51 0.58 -15.38 0.50
N PRO A 52 1.46 -14.35 0.57
CA PRO A 52 1.92 -13.60 -0.60
C PRO A 52 3.00 -14.35 -1.41
N GLY A 53 3.45 -15.52 -0.95
CA GLY A 53 4.55 -16.26 -1.56
C GLY A 53 5.92 -15.65 -1.25
N GLY A 54 6.97 -16.12 -1.95
CA GLY A 54 8.36 -15.75 -1.69
C GLY A 54 8.90 -14.57 -2.52
N ARG A 55 8.03 -13.86 -3.27
CA ARG A 55 8.44 -12.75 -4.15
C ARG A 55 7.80 -11.44 -3.72
N ALA A 56 8.41 -10.33 -4.12
CA ALA A 56 7.78 -9.03 -4.01
C ALA A 56 6.54 -8.96 -4.91
N LEU A 57 5.46 -8.38 -4.39
CA LEU A 57 4.22 -8.12 -5.11
C LEU A 57 4.04 -6.61 -5.31
N SER A 58 3.48 -6.21 -6.45
CA SER A 58 3.02 -4.83 -6.63
C SER A 58 1.70 -4.60 -5.88
N PRO A 59 1.45 -3.42 -5.27
CA PRO A 59 0.16 -3.11 -4.65
C PRO A 59 -1.06 -3.25 -5.59
N SER A 60 -0.86 -3.11 -6.90
CA SER A 60 -1.90 -3.25 -7.92
C SER A 60 -2.04 -4.67 -8.47
N GLU A 61 -1.19 -5.60 -8.04
CA GLU A 61 -1.21 -6.98 -8.52
C GLU A 61 -2.43 -7.74 -7.99
N ALA A 62 -2.95 -8.68 -8.78
CA ALA A 62 -4.10 -9.50 -8.39
C ALA A 62 -3.73 -10.55 -7.33
N MET A 63 -4.64 -10.76 -6.38
CA MET A 63 -4.55 -11.76 -5.32
C MET A 63 -5.93 -12.36 -5.04
N SER A 64 -5.97 -13.64 -4.69
CA SER A 64 -7.20 -14.35 -4.31
C SER A 64 -7.06 -15.07 -2.98
N CYS A 65 -8.10 -14.99 -2.14
CA CYS A 65 -8.18 -15.75 -0.90
C CYS A 65 -8.44 -17.24 -1.20
N PRO A 66 -7.63 -18.17 -0.67
CA PRO A 66 -7.84 -19.60 -0.87
C PRO A 66 -9.02 -20.19 -0.07
N VAL A 67 -9.63 -19.41 0.82
CA VAL A 67 -10.72 -19.86 1.70
C VAL A 67 -12.09 -19.43 1.19
N CYS A 68 -12.29 -18.14 0.91
CA CYS A 68 -13.58 -17.60 0.46
C CYS A 68 -13.63 -17.21 -1.02
N ALA A 69 -12.53 -17.42 -1.77
CA ALA A 69 -12.38 -17.04 -3.17
C ALA A 69 -12.49 -15.54 -3.49
N HIS A 70 -12.53 -14.65 -2.48
CA HIS A 70 -12.45 -13.21 -2.69
C HIS A 70 -11.18 -12.86 -3.50
N ALA A 71 -11.36 -12.08 -4.58
CA ALA A 71 -10.29 -11.64 -5.45
C ALA A 71 -10.23 -10.11 -5.48
N GLY A 72 -9.03 -9.55 -5.37
CA GLY A 72 -8.79 -8.12 -5.30
C GLY A 72 -7.33 -7.76 -5.60
N ALA A 73 -7.00 -6.48 -5.54
CA ALA A 73 -5.61 -6.05 -5.62
C ALA A 73 -4.91 -6.31 -4.29
N VAL A 74 -3.59 -6.54 -4.29
CA VAL A 74 -2.79 -6.76 -3.06
C VAL A 74 -3.04 -5.67 -2.01
N ARG A 75 -3.18 -4.41 -2.44
CA ARG A 75 -3.50 -3.29 -1.53
C ARG A 75 -4.82 -3.46 -0.75
N ASP A 76 -5.77 -4.19 -1.29
CA ASP A 76 -7.06 -4.44 -0.65
C ASP A 76 -6.91 -5.42 0.53
N PHE A 77 -5.89 -6.30 0.47
CA PHE A 77 -5.48 -7.20 1.57
C PHE A 77 -4.49 -6.55 2.56
N LEU A 78 -3.86 -5.42 2.18
CA LEU A 78 -3.01 -4.61 3.06
C LEU A 78 -3.82 -3.63 3.92
N SER A 79 -5.04 -3.30 3.48
CA SER A 79 -5.89 -2.33 4.16
C SER A 79 -6.53 -2.93 5.40
N LEU A 80 -6.12 -2.46 6.58
CA LEU A 80 -6.86 -2.61 7.83
C LEU A 80 -8.03 -1.61 7.85
N ALA A 81 -8.89 -1.63 6.83
CA ALA A 81 -10.04 -0.72 6.76
C ALA A 81 -10.81 -0.79 8.09
N THR A 82 -11.13 0.38 8.65
CA THR A 82 -11.85 0.44 9.92
C THR A 82 -13.23 -0.22 9.76
N PRO A 83 -13.63 -1.09 10.70
CA PRO A 83 -12.89 -1.50 11.89
C PRO A 83 -11.87 -2.60 11.59
N SER A 84 -10.63 -2.41 12.05
CA SER A 84 -9.71 -3.53 12.26
C SER A 84 -10.33 -4.41 13.33
N ARG A 85 -11.14 -5.40 12.94
CA ARG A 85 -11.80 -6.29 13.89
C ARG A 85 -10.70 -6.94 14.72
N PRO A 86 -10.76 -6.88 16.06
CA PRO A 86 -9.74 -7.52 16.89
C PRO A 86 -9.73 -9.01 16.57
N ALA A 87 -8.60 -9.53 16.10
CA ALA A 87 -8.41 -10.95 15.88
C ALA A 87 -8.60 -11.68 17.21
N ARG A 88 -9.75 -12.35 17.39
CA ARG A 88 -10.01 -13.21 18.55
C ARG A 88 -9.26 -14.52 18.37
N VAL A 89 -7.99 -14.55 18.75
CA VAL A 89 -7.17 -15.76 18.70
C VAL A 89 -7.45 -16.60 19.95
N ARG A 90 -7.95 -17.83 19.78
CA ARG A 90 -8.00 -18.85 20.83
C ARG A 90 -6.76 -19.73 20.71
N VAL A 91 -5.80 -19.56 21.61
CA VAL A 91 -4.64 -20.46 21.72
C VAL A 91 -5.04 -21.63 22.62
N VAL A 92 -4.97 -22.86 22.10
CA VAL A 92 -5.09 -24.08 22.89
C VAL A 92 -3.72 -24.75 22.93
N VAL A 93 -3.15 -24.82 24.13
CA VAL A 93 -1.90 -25.55 24.35
C VAL A 93 -2.26 -26.98 24.76
N SER A 94 -1.82 -27.95 23.97
CA SER A 94 -1.96 -29.37 24.30
C SER A 94 -0.58 -29.95 24.57
N ALA A 95 -0.26 -30.19 25.84
CA ALA A 95 0.90 -30.99 26.21
C ALA A 95 0.46 -32.46 26.33
N PRO A 96 1.09 -33.42 25.62
CA PRO A 96 0.84 -34.82 25.89
C PRO A 96 1.30 -35.13 27.34
N GLY A 97 0.36 -35.59 28.18
CA GLY A 97 0.66 -36.10 29.53
C GLY A 97 0.42 -35.16 30.71
N LEU A 98 -0.21 -33.99 30.55
CA LEU A 98 -0.53 -33.14 31.71
C LEU A 98 -1.79 -33.66 32.45
N VAL A 99 -1.58 -34.40 33.56
CA VAL A 99 -2.65 -34.76 34.51
C VAL A 99 -2.84 -33.60 35.49
N ILE A 100 -3.94 -32.84 35.35
CA ILE A 100 -4.32 -31.81 36.32
C ILE A 100 -5.01 -32.51 37.50
N ARG A 101 -4.35 -32.56 38.66
CA ARG A 101 -4.99 -32.94 39.93
C ARG A 101 -5.54 -31.68 40.58
N SER A 102 -6.86 -31.59 40.72
CA SER A 102 -7.50 -30.57 41.57
C SER A 102 -7.09 -30.80 43.02
N ALA A 103 -6.53 -29.78 43.67
CA ALA A 103 -6.41 -29.75 45.12
C ALA A 103 -7.82 -29.63 45.71
N GLY A 104 -8.20 -30.61 46.55
CA GLY A 104 -9.38 -30.52 47.41
C GLY A 104 -9.12 -29.69 48.65
#